data_AF-A0A8C7L1Y5-F1
#
_entry.id   AF-A0A8C7L1Y5-F1
#
_cell.length_a   1.000
_cell.length_b   1.000
_cell.length_c   1.000
_cell.angle_alpha   90.00
_cell.angle_beta   90.00
_cell.angle_gamma   90.00
#
_symmetry.space_group_name_H-M   'P 1'
#
loop_
_entity.id
_entity.type
_entity.pdbx_description
1 polymer ?
#
loop_
_entity_poly.entity_id
_entity_poly.type
_entity_poly.pdbx_seq_one_letter_code
_entity_poly.pdbx_strand_id
1 'polypeptide(L)'
;PAQSTGLIMLMYNQIVLFDNTHECDVFTYLDLYHAIIGTSLYVKLLLYTRANLTCGQELSHHNLSAQPQFNLTKPTTFVVHGYRPTGAPPNWLNNIIEQLLARGDMNVLVVDWNRGAANINYLKVVTYSRDTADNLTAFIRNMQENGASLSSIHMIGLSLGAHITGFVGAKFNGKIGRITAVDPAGPQFNGKPPEDRLDPTDAQFVDVVHTDMDAFGFRKPLGHIDFYANGGADQPGCPLTILSGSGYFKCDHQRSVLLYLGSLNRTCNIRAFPCTSYTDFLDGLCMDCDQFKPAGCPVFGYDIIEWKESLVPLQQTKAFFTTNKQTPYCKTSYWVDIVTWNRDTRWGYITIKLHNGSEVTEATINHKASSFKKYSETRLLAQFEKDLQKVHKISIKFSRVNAFKPKYKLRVLRIRLTHLERKDRPLCRYDILLEDNREVTFRSIPCEESNF
;
A
#
# COMPACT_ATOMS: atom_id res chain seq x y z
N PRO A 1 -56.88 -48.88 -22.37
CA PRO A 1 -57.26 -47.71 -21.53
C PRO A 1 -56.19 -47.44 -20.47
N ALA A 2 -55.69 -46.19 -20.42
CA ALA A 2 -54.60 -45.63 -19.57
C ALA A 2 -53.18 -46.12 -19.94
N GLN A 3 -52.12 -45.32 -20.14
CA GLN A 3 -51.77 -43.89 -19.99
C GLN A 3 -50.53 -43.65 -20.91
N SER A 4 -50.51 -42.68 -21.85
CA SER A 4 -49.87 -41.34 -21.79
C SER A 4 -48.50 -41.28 -21.07
N THR A 5 -47.43 -40.63 -21.55
CA THR A 5 -47.09 -39.82 -22.75
C THR A 5 -45.56 -39.57 -22.67
N GLY A 6 -44.83 -39.80 -23.76
CA GLY A 6 -43.40 -39.48 -23.90
C GLY A 6 -43.17 -38.17 -24.68
N LEU A 7 -42.10 -37.46 -24.30
CA LEU A 7 -41.58 -36.20 -24.82
C LEU A 7 -41.58 -36.06 -26.35
N ILE A 8 -41.94 -34.86 -26.85
CA ILE A 8 -41.48 -34.36 -28.14
C ILE A 8 -40.58 -33.15 -27.88
N MET A 9 -39.30 -33.35 -28.18
CA MET A 9 -38.23 -32.36 -28.18
C MET A 9 -38.36 -31.51 -29.46
N LEU A 10 -38.63 -30.21 -29.32
CA LEU A 10 -38.52 -29.24 -30.41
C LEU A 10 -37.13 -28.60 -30.33
N MET A 11 -36.23 -29.00 -31.22
CA MET A 11 -34.98 -28.29 -31.46
C MET A 11 -35.26 -27.07 -32.34
N TYR A 12 -35.04 -25.87 -31.79
CA TYR A 12 -34.88 -24.66 -32.59
C TYR A 12 -33.39 -24.33 -32.65
N ASN A 13 -32.84 -24.36 -33.88
CA ASN A 13 -31.54 -23.81 -34.22
C ASN A 13 -31.52 -22.31 -33.89
N GLN A 14 -30.68 -21.91 -32.95
CA GLN A 14 -30.06 -20.58 -32.97
C GLN A 14 -28.56 -20.77 -33.07
N ILE A 15 -28.09 -20.60 -34.30
CA ILE A 15 -26.71 -20.29 -34.62
C ILE A 15 -26.37 -19.00 -33.88
N VAL A 16 -25.59 -19.10 -32.81
CA VAL A 16 -24.92 -17.95 -32.20
C VAL A 16 -23.70 -17.65 -33.05
N LEU A 17 -23.86 -16.71 -33.98
CA LEU A 17 -22.76 -16.02 -34.64
C LEU A 17 -22.49 -14.71 -33.89
N PHE A 18 -21.52 -14.76 -33.00
CA PHE A 18 -20.74 -13.65 -32.42
C PHE A 18 -19.37 -14.27 -32.11
N ASP A 19 -18.21 -13.74 -32.45
CA ASP A 19 -17.82 -12.45 -33.01
C ASP A 19 -16.40 -12.65 -33.61
N ASN A 20 -15.95 -11.74 -34.46
CA ASN A 20 -14.62 -11.79 -35.10
C ASN A 20 -13.51 -12.10 -34.08
N THR A 21 -12.69 -13.12 -34.35
CA THR A 21 -11.50 -13.44 -33.57
C THR A 21 -10.45 -12.34 -33.75
N HIS A 22 -10.62 -11.20 -33.09
CA HIS A 22 -9.53 -10.26 -32.87
C HIS A 22 -8.57 -10.94 -31.88
N GLU A 23 -7.40 -11.33 -32.38
CA GLU A 23 -6.33 -11.91 -31.57
C GLU A 23 -5.92 -10.89 -30.49
N CYS A 24 -5.85 -11.33 -29.24
CA CYS A 24 -5.54 -10.46 -28.13
C CYS A 24 -4.10 -9.98 -28.19
N ASP A 25 -3.89 -8.69 -28.01
CA ASP A 25 -2.56 -8.16 -27.82
C ASP A 25 -2.06 -8.49 -26.43
N VAL A 26 -0.97 -9.24 -26.39
CA VAL A 26 -0.31 -9.63 -25.14
C VAL A 26 0.86 -8.71 -24.82
N PHE A 27 1.18 -8.64 -23.53
CA PHE A 27 2.38 -8.01 -23.01
C PHE A 27 3.63 -8.68 -23.61
N THR A 28 4.60 -7.88 -24.01
CA THR A 28 5.84 -8.35 -24.63
C THR A 28 6.60 -9.28 -23.67
N TYR A 29 6.81 -10.53 -24.07
CA TYR A 29 7.72 -11.44 -23.38
C TYR A 29 9.10 -11.39 -24.05
N LEU A 30 10.14 -11.20 -23.26
CA LEU A 30 11.53 -11.29 -23.69
C LEU A 30 12.25 -12.34 -22.85
N ASP A 31 13.12 -13.12 -23.45
CA ASP A 31 13.98 -14.06 -22.73
C ASP A 31 15.27 -13.38 -22.21
N LEU A 32 16.10 -14.15 -21.52
CA LEU A 32 17.37 -13.67 -20.98
C LEU A 32 18.37 -13.25 -22.08
N TYR A 33 18.29 -13.81 -23.28
CA TYR A 33 19.19 -13.45 -24.37
C TYR A 33 18.95 -11.99 -24.80
N HIS A 34 17.67 -11.60 -24.92
CA HIS A 34 17.29 -10.22 -25.18
C HIS A 34 17.71 -9.27 -24.06
N ALA A 35 17.64 -9.71 -22.80
CA ALA A 35 18.09 -8.89 -21.67
C ALA A 35 19.61 -8.67 -21.66
N ILE A 36 20.41 -9.62 -22.17
CA ILE A 36 21.87 -9.52 -22.23
C ILE A 36 22.31 -8.61 -23.39
N ILE A 37 21.81 -8.86 -24.60
CA ILE A 37 22.20 -8.10 -25.80
C ILE A 37 21.53 -6.72 -25.82
N GLY A 38 20.32 -6.65 -25.28
CA GLY A 38 19.45 -5.49 -25.32
C GLY A 38 18.62 -5.40 -26.59
N THR A 39 17.52 -4.67 -26.46
CA THR A 39 16.60 -4.34 -27.55
C THR A 39 16.52 -2.82 -27.77
N SER A 40 15.96 -2.42 -28.91
CA SER A 40 15.55 -1.03 -29.15
C SER A 40 14.26 -0.74 -28.40
N LEU A 41 14.13 0.45 -27.82
CA LEU A 41 12.91 0.86 -27.14
C LEU A 41 11.69 0.77 -28.07
N TYR A 42 10.64 0.13 -27.58
CA TYR A 42 9.31 0.14 -28.15
C TYR A 42 8.34 0.23 -26.99
N VAL A 43 7.41 1.18 -27.05
CA VAL A 43 6.37 1.38 -26.04
C VAL A 43 5.07 0.91 -26.68
N LYS A 44 4.48 -0.16 -26.13
CA LYS A 44 3.17 -0.68 -26.49
C LYS A 44 2.14 -0.20 -25.48
N LEU A 45 1.03 0.35 -25.95
CA LEU A 45 -0.08 0.79 -25.10
C LEU A 45 -1.21 -0.22 -25.22
N LEU A 46 -1.40 -1.05 -24.20
CA LEU A 46 -2.45 -2.07 -24.18
C LEU A 46 -3.68 -1.51 -23.45
N LEU A 47 -4.77 -1.33 -24.19
CA LEU A 47 -6.06 -0.92 -23.64
C LEU A 47 -6.81 -2.11 -23.05
N TYR A 48 -7.34 -1.88 -21.84
CA TYR A 48 -8.34 -2.71 -21.18
C TYR A 48 -9.51 -1.83 -20.76
N THR A 49 -10.72 -2.37 -20.90
CA THR A 49 -11.98 -1.72 -20.47
C THR A 49 -12.87 -2.76 -19.82
N ARG A 50 -14.00 -2.35 -19.22
CA ARG A 50 -14.97 -3.31 -18.66
C ARG A 50 -15.56 -4.27 -19.70
N ALA A 51 -15.59 -3.88 -20.97
CA ALA A 51 -16.02 -4.77 -22.04
C ALA A 51 -14.98 -5.83 -22.37
N ASN A 52 -13.72 -5.61 -21.98
CA ASN A 52 -12.62 -6.51 -22.28
C ASN A 52 -11.56 -6.54 -21.16
N LEU A 53 -11.83 -7.38 -20.16
CA LEU A 53 -11.01 -7.49 -18.95
C LEU A 53 -9.72 -8.30 -19.16
N THR A 54 -9.71 -9.23 -20.11
CA THR A 54 -8.64 -10.24 -20.24
C THR A 54 -7.90 -10.19 -21.57
N CYS A 55 -8.36 -9.41 -22.54
CA CYS A 55 -7.80 -9.37 -23.89
C CYS A 55 -7.35 -7.94 -24.20
N GLY A 56 -6.06 -7.65 -24.01
CA GLY A 56 -5.52 -6.33 -24.35
C GLY A 56 -5.71 -6.00 -25.83
N GLN A 57 -5.89 -4.72 -26.15
CA GLN A 57 -5.89 -4.22 -27.52
C GLN A 57 -4.83 -3.13 -27.65
N GLU A 58 -3.90 -3.29 -28.59
CA GLU A 58 -2.87 -2.27 -28.83
C GLU A 58 -3.51 -1.00 -29.37
N LEU A 59 -3.24 0.12 -28.69
CA LEU A 59 -3.60 1.44 -29.17
C LEU A 59 -2.56 1.97 -30.15
N SER A 60 -3.04 2.55 -31.24
CA SER A 60 -2.21 3.41 -32.08
C SER A 60 -1.82 4.67 -31.30
N HIS A 61 -0.55 5.04 -31.36
CA HIS A 61 -0.07 6.28 -30.75
C HIS A 61 -0.57 7.53 -31.48
N HIS A 62 -0.99 7.38 -32.74
CA HIS A 62 -1.39 8.49 -33.61
C HIS A 62 -2.90 8.53 -33.87
N ASN A 63 -3.52 7.36 -34.08
CA ASN A 63 -4.95 7.27 -34.38
C ASN A 63 -5.74 6.76 -33.17
N LEU A 64 -6.22 7.67 -32.32
CA LEU A 64 -6.98 7.34 -31.11
C LEU A 64 -8.30 6.62 -31.42
N SER A 65 -8.87 6.87 -32.60
CA SER A 65 -10.12 6.26 -33.07
C SER A 65 -9.94 4.86 -33.67
N ALA A 66 -8.68 4.38 -33.82
CA ALA A 66 -8.40 3.05 -34.34
C ALA A 66 -8.97 1.93 -33.45
N GLN A 67 -9.17 2.22 -32.16
CA GLN A 67 -9.69 1.27 -31.18
C GLN A 67 -11.04 1.79 -30.66
N PRO A 68 -12.19 1.25 -31.13
CA PRO A 68 -13.52 1.75 -30.79
C PRO A 68 -13.85 1.73 -29.29
N GLN A 69 -13.17 0.86 -28.54
CA GLN A 69 -13.30 0.73 -27.09
C GLN A 69 -12.65 1.89 -26.32
N PHE A 70 -11.72 2.62 -26.93
CA PHE A 70 -11.04 3.74 -26.28
C PHE A 70 -11.93 4.97 -26.27
N ASN A 71 -12.29 5.45 -25.07
CA ASN A 71 -13.19 6.59 -24.94
C ASN A 71 -12.54 7.73 -24.14
N LEU A 72 -12.18 8.81 -24.84
CA LEU A 72 -11.51 9.99 -24.26
C LEU A 72 -12.33 10.75 -23.21
N THR A 73 -13.65 10.54 -23.17
CA THR A 73 -14.53 11.15 -22.15
C THR A 73 -14.47 10.43 -20.81
N LYS A 74 -13.94 9.20 -20.77
CA LYS A 74 -13.79 8.42 -19.54
C LYS A 74 -12.46 8.74 -18.85
N PRO A 75 -12.40 8.62 -17.51
CA PRO A 75 -11.13 8.62 -16.79
C PRO A 75 -10.16 7.60 -17.40
N THR A 76 -8.87 7.94 -17.43
CA THR A 76 -7.84 7.07 -18.00
C THR A 76 -6.75 6.82 -16.96
N THR A 77 -6.55 5.55 -16.62
CA THR A 77 -5.51 5.11 -15.71
C THR A 77 -4.38 4.44 -16.47
N PHE A 78 -3.18 5.02 -16.41
CA PHE A 78 -1.97 4.41 -16.94
C PHE A 78 -1.31 3.52 -15.88
N VAL A 79 -0.94 2.30 -16.23
CA VAL A 79 -0.16 1.39 -15.37
C VAL A 79 1.22 1.19 -15.99
N VAL A 80 2.24 1.76 -15.36
CA VAL A 80 3.62 1.81 -15.87
C VAL A 80 4.51 0.92 -15.00
N HIS A 81 4.95 -0.21 -15.54
CA HIS A 81 5.87 -1.11 -14.83
C HIS A 81 7.30 -0.54 -14.75
N GLY A 82 8.16 -1.19 -13.96
CA GLY A 82 9.56 -0.81 -13.81
C GLY A 82 10.56 -1.75 -14.50
N TYR A 83 11.76 -1.85 -13.92
CA TYR A 83 12.86 -2.67 -14.43
C TYR A 83 12.50 -4.17 -14.54
N ARG A 84 12.84 -4.82 -15.66
CA ARG A 84 12.49 -6.23 -15.97
C ARG A 84 13.72 -7.04 -16.41
N PRO A 85 14.69 -7.33 -15.53
CA PRO A 85 15.95 -8.00 -15.92
C PRO A 85 15.78 -9.37 -16.58
N THR A 86 14.63 -10.03 -16.41
CA THR A 86 14.33 -11.33 -17.03
C THR A 86 13.44 -11.23 -18.27
N GLY A 87 12.93 -10.04 -18.60
CA GLY A 87 11.99 -9.83 -19.72
C GLY A 87 10.60 -10.46 -19.55
N ALA A 88 10.33 -11.18 -18.46
CA ALA A 88 9.02 -11.76 -18.21
C ALA A 88 7.96 -10.66 -17.97
N PRO A 89 6.66 -10.90 -18.24
CA PRO A 89 5.55 -10.05 -17.81
C PRO A 89 5.38 -9.98 -16.29
N PRO A 90 4.86 -8.87 -15.72
CA PRO A 90 4.54 -8.81 -14.30
C PRO A 90 3.41 -9.77 -13.92
N ASN A 91 3.62 -10.60 -12.88
CA ASN A 91 2.63 -11.57 -12.42
C ASN A 91 1.37 -10.93 -11.80
N TRP A 92 1.45 -9.66 -11.38
CA TRP A 92 0.34 -8.89 -10.82
C TRP A 92 -0.50 -8.16 -11.87
N LEU A 93 -0.11 -8.21 -13.15
CA LEU A 93 -0.68 -7.36 -14.20
C LEU A 93 -2.19 -7.55 -14.37
N ASN A 94 -2.66 -8.80 -14.51
CA ASN A 94 -4.09 -9.07 -14.67
C ASN A 94 -4.90 -8.63 -13.44
N ASN A 95 -4.33 -8.82 -12.25
CA ASN A 95 -4.99 -8.49 -10.99
C ASN A 95 -5.19 -6.97 -10.84
N ILE A 96 -4.18 -6.15 -11.19
CA ILE A 96 -4.36 -4.69 -11.11
C ILE A 96 -5.38 -4.19 -12.13
N ILE A 97 -5.41 -4.75 -13.35
CA ILE A 97 -6.37 -4.39 -14.39
C ILE A 97 -7.79 -4.70 -13.93
N GLU A 98 -8.03 -5.93 -13.50
CA GLU A 98 -9.34 -6.39 -13.02
C GLU A 98 -9.83 -5.51 -11.88
N GLN A 99 -8.96 -5.26 -10.89
CA GLN A 99 -9.34 -4.47 -9.73
C GLN A 99 -9.59 -3.00 -10.04
N LEU A 100 -8.79 -2.37 -10.92
CA LEU A 100 -9.04 -0.99 -11.37
C LEU A 100 -10.40 -0.89 -12.09
N LEU A 101 -10.70 -1.81 -13.00
CA LEU A 101 -11.96 -1.81 -13.73
C LEU A 101 -13.17 -2.16 -12.83
N ALA A 102 -12.94 -2.86 -11.71
CA ALA A 102 -13.93 -3.01 -10.64
C ALA A 102 -14.21 -1.69 -9.90
N ARG A 103 -13.25 -0.75 -9.82
CA ARG A 103 -13.44 0.56 -9.15
C ARG A 103 -14.38 1.50 -9.91
N GLY A 104 -14.35 1.46 -11.24
CA GLY A 104 -15.07 2.42 -12.07
C GLY A 104 -15.00 2.08 -13.55
N ASP A 105 -15.88 2.70 -14.34
CA ASP A 105 -15.80 2.61 -15.79
C ASP A 105 -14.74 3.60 -16.28
N MET A 106 -13.64 3.08 -16.82
CA MET A 106 -12.44 3.84 -17.19
C MET A 106 -11.70 3.14 -18.33
N ASN A 107 -10.77 3.86 -18.96
CA ASN A 107 -9.74 3.25 -19.79
C ASN A 107 -8.57 2.84 -18.87
N VAL A 108 -8.15 1.58 -18.91
CA VAL A 108 -6.88 1.15 -18.27
C VAL A 108 -5.86 0.93 -19.38
N LEU A 109 -4.77 1.71 -19.36
CA LEU A 109 -3.68 1.62 -20.32
C LEU A 109 -2.46 1.02 -19.65
N VAL A 110 -2.16 -0.23 -19.96
CA VAL A 110 -0.89 -0.84 -19.56
C VAL A 110 0.19 -0.36 -20.51
N VAL A 111 1.21 0.28 -19.96
CA VAL A 111 2.38 0.75 -20.69
C VAL A 111 3.43 -0.35 -20.67
N ASP A 112 3.48 -1.11 -21.76
CA ASP A 112 4.50 -2.13 -21.98
C ASP A 112 5.70 -1.50 -22.70
N TRP A 113 6.70 -1.13 -21.91
CA TRP A 113 8.00 -0.66 -22.40
C TRP A 113 9.08 -1.73 -22.19
N ASN A 114 8.70 -3.01 -22.18
CA ASN A 114 9.58 -4.10 -21.78
C ASN A 114 10.82 -4.25 -22.68
N ARG A 115 10.73 -3.82 -23.96
CA ARG A 115 11.88 -3.69 -24.87
C ARG A 115 12.89 -2.60 -24.47
N GLY A 116 12.54 -1.68 -23.59
CA GLY A 116 13.47 -0.80 -22.89
C GLY A 116 13.83 -1.31 -21.48
N ALA A 117 12.86 -1.90 -20.78
CA ALA A 117 13.00 -2.31 -19.38
C ALA A 117 13.81 -3.61 -19.17
N ALA A 118 13.88 -4.47 -20.17
CA ALA A 118 14.59 -5.74 -20.11
C ALA A 118 16.03 -5.61 -20.61
N ASN A 119 16.92 -5.15 -19.74
CA ASN A 119 18.34 -5.05 -20.06
C ASN A 119 19.22 -5.17 -18.80
N ILE A 120 20.24 -6.01 -18.81
CA ILE A 120 21.17 -6.15 -17.66
C ILE A 120 21.92 -4.85 -17.33
N ASN A 121 22.10 -3.97 -18.31
CA ASN A 121 22.69 -2.65 -18.13
C ASN A 121 21.63 -1.68 -17.60
N TYR A 122 21.55 -1.59 -16.27
CA TYR A 122 20.59 -0.71 -15.59
C TYR A 122 20.68 0.76 -16.01
N LEU A 123 21.88 1.29 -16.31
CA LEU A 123 22.04 2.68 -16.76
C LEU A 123 21.35 2.92 -18.10
N LYS A 124 21.42 1.95 -19.01
CA LYS A 124 20.71 2.01 -20.30
C LYS A 124 19.20 2.01 -20.09
N VAL A 125 18.70 1.21 -19.15
CA VAL A 125 17.28 1.19 -18.78
C VAL A 125 16.83 2.54 -18.21
N VAL A 126 17.64 3.16 -17.36
CA VAL A 126 17.38 4.50 -16.83
C VAL A 126 17.29 5.54 -17.96
N THR A 127 18.15 5.47 -18.97
CA THR A 127 18.03 6.35 -20.16
C THR A 127 16.71 6.13 -20.88
N TYR A 128 16.35 4.87 -21.18
CA TYR A 128 15.08 4.55 -21.84
C TYR A 128 13.84 4.94 -21.04
N SER A 129 13.94 5.12 -19.72
CA SER A 129 12.83 5.64 -18.91
C SER A 129 12.43 7.06 -19.33
N ARG A 130 13.41 7.92 -19.68
CA ARG A 130 13.12 9.27 -20.20
C ARG A 130 12.48 9.21 -21.58
N ASP A 131 13.03 8.40 -22.49
CA ASP A 131 12.47 8.21 -23.82
C ASP A 131 11.04 7.63 -23.78
N THR A 132 10.76 6.76 -22.81
CA THR A 132 9.41 6.23 -22.56
C THR A 132 8.47 7.34 -22.09
N ALA A 133 8.92 8.21 -21.18
CA ALA A 133 8.13 9.37 -20.75
C ALA A 133 7.85 10.34 -21.92
N ASP A 134 8.80 10.53 -22.83
CA ASP A 134 8.64 11.35 -24.04
C ASP A 134 7.56 10.79 -24.96
N ASN A 135 7.59 9.48 -25.20
CA ASN A 135 6.58 8.76 -25.96
C ASN A 135 5.19 8.90 -25.32
N LEU A 136 5.06 8.65 -24.01
CA LEU A 136 3.80 8.79 -23.28
C LEU A 136 3.28 10.23 -23.30
N THR A 137 4.17 11.21 -23.20
CA THR A 137 3.80 12.64 -23.26
C THR A 137 3.21 12.98 -24.61
N ALA A 138 3.79 12.50 -25.71
CA ALA A 138 3.24 12.71 -27.05
C ALA A 138 1.83 12.09 -27.18
N PHE A 139 1.64 10.89 -26.65
CA PHE A 139 0.33 10.24 -26.65
C PHE A 139 -0.71 11.00 -25.81
N ILE A 140 -0.38 11.41 -24.59
CA ILE A 140 -1.30 12.17 -23.71
C ILE A 140 -1.61 13.54 -24.31
N ARG A 141 -0.66 14.17 -25.00
CA ARG A 141 -0.90 15.43 -25.73
C ARG A 141 -1.91 15.22 -26.85
N ASN A 142 -1.79 14.15 -27.62
CA ASN A 142 -2.78 13.77 -28.63
C ASN A 142 -4.17 13.55 -28.00
N MET A 143 -4.25 12.87 -26.85
CA MET A 143 -5.51 12.73 -26.10
C MET A 143 -6.10 14.08 -25.70
N GLN A 144 -5.28 14.99 -25.16
CA GLN A 144 -5.69 16.31 -24.72
C GLN A 144 -6.20 17.18 -25.89
N GLU A 145 -5.49 17.17 -27.02
CA GLU A 145 -5.88 17.86 -28.25
C GLU A 145 -7.23 17.36 -28.80
N ASN A 146 -7.56 16.08 -28.54
CA ASN A 146 -8.84 15.48 -28.89
C ASN A 146 -9.89 15.52 -27.75
N GLY A 147 -9.66 16.36 -26.74
CA GLY A 147 -10.67 16.70 -25.73
C GLY A 147 -10.60 15.93 -24.41
N ALA A 148 -9.59 15.08 -24.19
CA ALA A 148 -9.39 14.46 -22.88
C ALA A 148 -8.93 15.51 -21.84
N SER A 149 -9.44 15.41 -20.61
CA SER A 149 -8.95 16.24 -19.51
C SER A 149 -7.71 15.64 -18.87
N LEU A 150 -6.65 16.44 -18.68
CA LEU A 150 -5.47 16.01 -17.93
C LEU A 150 -5.81 15.69 -16.46
N SER A 151 -6.82 16.37 -15.90
CA SER A 151 -7.26 16.12 -14.51
C SER A 151 -7.97 14.78 -14.33
N SER A 152 -8.43 14.14 -15.40
CA SER A 152 -9.02 12.79 -15.37
C SER A 152 -7.99 11.68 -15.64
N ILE A 153 -6.71 12.03 -15.74
CA ILE A 153 -5.62 11.06 -15.90
C ILE A 153 -5.05 10.70 -14.53
N HIS A 154 -4.95 9.40 -14.28
CA HIS A 154 -4.24 8.83 -13.14
C HIS A 154 -3.09 7.96 -13.64
N MET A 155 -1.86 8.23 -13.23
CA MET A 155 -0.73 7.38 -13.60
C MET A 155 -0.22 6.61 -12.38
N ILE A 156 -0.18 5.29 -12.48
CA ILE A 156 0.34 4.39 -11.46
C ILE A 156 1.70 3.89 -11.95
N GLY A 157 2.78 4.37 -11.32
CA GLY A 157 4.15 4.04 -11.69
C GLY A 157 4.81 3.15 -10.66
N LEU A 158 5.33 2.00 -11.08
CA LEU A 158 5.99 1.02 -10.21
C LEU A 158 7.51 1.03 -10.42
N SER A 159 8.31 1.10 -9.36
CA SER A 159 9.78 1.13 -9.47
C SER A 159 10.25 2.26 -10.41
N LEU A 160 11.01 1.96 -11.48
CA LEU A 160 11.36 2.94 -12.52
C LEU A 160 10.14 3.62 -13.16
N GLY A 161 9.01 2.92 -13.23
CA GLY A 161 7.76 3.46 -13.74
C GLY A 161 7.28 4.69 -12.97
N ALA A 162 7.59 4.81 -11.67
CA ALA A 162 7.26 6.00 -10.87
C ALA A 162 7.95 7.27 -11.39
N HIS A 163 9.21 7.15 -11.82
CA HIS A 163 9.94 8.27 -12.41
C HIS A 163 9.47 8.57 -13.83
N ILE A 164 9.13 7.55 -14.62
CA ILE A 164 8.50 7.74 -15.93
C ILE A 164 7.22 8.58 -15.78
N THR A 165 6.36 8.26 -14.81
CA THR A 165 5.14 9.04 -14.57
C THR A 165 5.42 10.46 -14.09
N GLY A 166 6.45 10.66 -13.27
CA GLY A 166 6.90 11.99 -12.85
C GLY A 166 7.37 12.85 -14.03
N PHE A 167 8.24 12.29 -14.89
CA PHE A 167 8.72 12.97 -16.10
C PHE A 167 7.59 13.35 -17.05
N VAL A 168 6.57 12.50 -17.21
CA VAL A 168 5.36 12.85 -17.97
C VAL A 168 4.65 14.02 -17.31
N GLY A 169 4.41 13.94 -16.01
CA GLY A 169 3.74 14.98 -15.22
C GLY A 169 4.42 16.35 -15.30
N ALA A 170 5.74 16.39 -15.18
CA ALA A 170 6.56 17.59 -15.33
C ALA A 170 6.36 18.27 -16.70
N LYS A 171 6.26 17.49 -17.78
CA LYS A 171 6.00 18.00 -19.15
C LYS A 171 4.60 18.57 -19.35
N PHE A 172 3.67 18.28 -18.44
CA PHE A 172 2.35 18.89 -18.38
C PHE A 172 2.23 19.95 -17.28
N ASN A 173 3.35 20.40 -16.70
CA ASN A 173 3.41 21.39 -15.62
C ASN A 173 2.50 21.02 -14.43
N GLY A 174 2.51 19.74 -14.03
CA GLY A 174 1.72 19.28 -12.89
C GLY A 174 0.22 19.17 -13.14
N LYS A 175 -0.26 19.31 -14.38
CA LYS A 175 -1.69 19.29 -14.69
C LYS A 175 -2.32 17.89 -14.73
N ILE A 176 -1.51 16.83 -14.70
CA ILE A 176 -1.99 15.45 -14.57
C ILE A 176 -2.76 15.31 -13.25
N GLY A 177 -3.92 14.66 -13.28
CA GLY A 177 -4.84 14.58 -12.14
C GLY A 177 -4.24 13.90 -10.91
N ARG A 178 -3.58 12.75 -11.10
CA ARG A 178 -2.94 12.01 -10.01
C ARG A 178 -1.76 11.17 -10.49
N ILE A 179 -0.71 11.09 -9.67
CA ILE A 179 0.34 10.08 -9.80
C ILE A 179 0.36 9.24 -8.52
N THR A 180 0.26 7.91 -8.65
CA THR A 180 0.55 7.00 -7.55
C THR A 180 1.85 6.27 -7.82
N ALA A 181 2.82 6.44 -6.93
CA ALA A 181 4.15 5.91 -7.05
C ALA A 181 4.35 4.74 -6.09
N VAL A 182 4.55 3.54 -6.66
CA VAL A 182 4.61 2.28 -5.94
C VAL A 182 6.06 1.83 -5.87
N ASP A 183 6.68 2.12 -4.73
CA ASP A 183 8.09 1.93 -4.40
C ASP A 183 9.02 2.45 -5.50
N PRO A 184 9.14 3.78 -5.67
CA PRO A 184 9.97 4.40 -6.70
C PRO A 184 11.42 3.95 -6.63
N ALA A 185 12.09 3.77 -7.76
CA ALA A 185 13.46 3.25 -7.78
C ALA A 185 14.47 4.26 -7.18
N GLY A 186 15.23 3.85 -6.18
CA GLY A 186 16.30 4.64 -5.58
C GLY A 186 17.56 4.76 -6.44
N PRO A 187 18.12 3.66 -7.01
CA PRO A 187 19.36 3.71 -7.77
C PRO A 187 19.25 4.64 -9.00
N GLN A 188 20.22 5.56 -9.15
CA GLN A 188 20.27 6.65 -10.13
C GLN A 188 19.34 7.86 -9.88
N PHE A 189 18.42 7.78 -8.92
CA PHE A 189 17.49 8.87 -8.59
C PHE A 189 17.74 9.46 -7.19
N ASN A 190 18.16 8.66 -6.21
CA ASN A 190 18.49 9.14 -4.87
C ASN A 190 19.51 10.29 -4.93
N GLY A 191 19.17 11.44 -4.33
CA GLY A 191 20.01 12.64 -4.33
C GLY A 191 19.94 13.49 -5.60
N LYS A 192 19.13 13.09 -6.61
CA LYS A 192 18.87 13.91 -7.80
C LYS A 192 17.89 15.06 -7.50
N PRO A 193 18.04 16.18 -8.23
CA PRO A 193 17.13 17.31 -8.11
C PRO A 193 15.74 16.96 -8.69
N PRO A 194 14.67 17.71 -8.33
CA PRO A 194 13.29 17.44 -8.76
C PRO A 194 13.12 17.13 -10.25
N GLU A 195 13.81 17.85 -11.13
CA GLU A 195 13.75 17.70 -12.59
C GLU A 195 14.24 16.32 -13.12
N ASP A 196 14.97 15.58 -12.28
CA ASP A 196 15.60 14.31 -12.62
C ASP A 196 14.95 13.10 -11.91
N ARG A 197 13.81 13.30 -11.25
CA ARG A 197 13.06 12.26 -10.54
C ARG A 197 11.57 12.60 -10.50
N LEU A 198 10.80 11.78 -9.78
CA LEU A 198 9.44 12.12 -9.41
C LEU A 198 9.46 13.24 -8.36
N ASP A 199 8.48 14.13 -8.37
CA ASP A 199 8.32 15.23 -7.43
C ASP A 199 6.84 15.54 -7.17
N PRO A 200 6.44 16.11 -6.01
CA PRO A 200 5.04 16.46 -5.75
C PRO A 200 4.45 17.41 -6.81
N THR A 201 5.29 18.23 -7.47
CA THR A 201 4.88 19.17 -8.51
C THR A 201 4.50 18.52 -9.86
N ASP A 202 4.75 17.22 -10.03
CA ASP A 202 4.50 16.51 -11.29
C ASP A 202 3.01 16.21 -11.54
N ALA A 203 2.16 16.33 -10.53
CA ALA A 203 0.71 16.17 -10.69
C ALA A 203 -0.06 17.03 -9.68
N GLN A 204 -1.37 17.19 -9.92
CA GLN A 204 -2.26 17.83 -8.95
C GLN A 204 -2.31 17.06 -7.63
N PHE A 205 -1.99 15.76 -7.65
CA PHE A 205 -1.84 14.96 -6.45
C PHE A 205 -0.88 13.77 -6.68
N VAL A 206 0.27 13.77 -6.00
CA VAL A 206 1.21 12.64 -5.94
C VAL A 206 1.09 11.91 -4.59
N ASP A 207 0.84 10.60 -4.62
CA ASP A 207 0.86 9.71 -3.46
C ASP A 207 1.86 8.57 -3.65
N VAL A 208 2.65 8.26 -2.61
CA VAL A 208 3.81 7.36 -2.73
C VAL A 208 3.79 6.31 -1.64
N VAL A 209 4.17 5.07 -1.96
CA VAL A 209 4.44 4.03 -0.97
C VAL A 209 5.87 3.55 -1.06
N HIS A 210 6.51 3.43 0.10
CA HIS A 210 7.89 2.99 0.29
C HIS A 210 7.89 1.65 1.02
N THR A 211 8.58 0.66 0.44
CA THR A 211 8.73 -0.68 1.02
C THR A 211 10.14 -1.25 0.95
N ASP A 212 11.09 -0.63 0.24
CA ASP A 212 12.45 -1.18 0.07
C ASP A 212 13.55 -0.09 0.04
N MET A 213 13.46 0.94 0.87
CA MET A 213 14.32 2.14 0.83
C MET A 213 15.82 1.89 1.08
N ASP A 214 16.15 0.79 1.74
CA ASP A 214 17.51 0.39 2.05
C ASP A 214 18.18 -0.38 0.91
N ALA A 215 17.41 -0.83 -0.10
CA ALA A 215 17.92 -1.44 -1.32
C ALA A 215 17.43 -0.75 -2.61
N PHE A 216 16.29 -1.17 -3.18
CA PHE A 216 15.85 -0.70 -4.50
C PHE A 216 14.98 0.56 -4.47
N GLY A 217 14.38 0.90 -3.34
CA GLY A 217 13.47 2.02 -3.15
C GLY A 217 14.16 3.39 -2.96
N PHE A 218 13.45 4.46 -3.31
CA PHE A 218 13.88 5.83 -3.10
C PHE A 218 13.64 6.26 -1.65
N ARG A 219 14.60 6.97 -1.03
CA ARG A 219 14.59 7.13 0.45
C ARG A 219 13.79 8.31 0.98
N LYS A 220 13.74 9.41 0.23
CA LYS A 220 13.14 10.66 0.71
C LYS A 220 11.68 10.77 0.25
N PRO A 221 10.87 11.63 0.90
CA PRO A 221 9.52 11.93 0.42
C PRO A 221 9.52 12.42 -1.04
N LEU A 222 8.59 11.93 -1.83
CA LEU A 222 8.44 12.22 -3.27
C LEU A 222 7.05 12.75 -3.64
N GLY A 223 6.06 12.69 -2.74
CA GLY A 223 4.69 13.11 -3.03
C GLY A 223 4.13 14.12 -2.03
N HIS A 224 2.85 14.45 -2.19
CA HIS A 224 2.09 15.17 -1.18
C HIS A 224 1.87 14.31 0.07
N ILE A 225 1.80 12.99 -0.13
CA ILE A 225 1.85 12.01 0.95
C ILE A 225 2.74 10.83 0.58
N ASP A 226 3.58 10.44 1.53
CA ASP A 226 4.50 9.32 1.45
C ASP A 226 4.21 8.33 2.58
N PHE A 227 3.79 7.14 2.20
CA PHE A 227 3.49 6.04 3.10
C PHE A 227 4.72 5.14 3.28
N TYR A 228 5.12 4.93 4.54
CA TYR A 228 6.26 4.09 4.90
C TYR A 228 5.75 2.83 5.61
N ALA A 229 5.46 1.79 4.82
CA ALA A 229 4.97 0.53 5.35
C ALA A 229 6.05 -0.17 6.17
N ASN A 230 5.77 -0.46 7.44
CA ASN A 230 6.73 -1.06 8.37
C ASN A 230 8.03 -0.25 8.51
N GLY A 231 7.96 1.07 8.31
CA GLY A 231 9.14 1.96 8.30
C GLY A 231 9.78 2.17 6.93
N GLY A 232 9.33 1.45 5.90
CA GLY A 232 9.75 1.61 4.50
C GLY A 232 10.99 0.81 4.08
N ALA A 233 11.47 -0.10 4.94
CA ALA A 233 12.59 -1.00 4.68
C ALA A 233 12.11 -2.46 4.81
N ASP A 234 12.52 -3.21 5.83
CA ASP A 234 12.17 -4.64 5.97
C ASP A 234 10.66 -4.91 6.11
N GLN A 235 10.09 -5.68 5.18
CA GLN A 235 8.68 -6.04 5.19
C GLN A 235 8.46 -7.40 5.88
N PRO A 236 7.44 -7.51 6.77
CA PRO A 236 7.12 -8.78 7.40
C PRO A 236 6.87 -9.90 6.39
N GLY A 237 7.47 -11.07 6.63
CA GLY A 237 7.35 -12.24 5.75
C GLY A 237 8.35 -12.30 4.60
N CYS A 238 9.13 -11.24 4.37
CA CYS A 238 10.30 -11.28 3.51
C CYS A 238 11.50 -11.89 4.27
N PRO A 239 12.51 -12.42 3.56
CA PRO A 239 13.78 -12.77 4.18
C PRO A 239 14.32 -11.58 4.99
N LEU A 240 15.18 -11.81 5.98
CA LEU A 240 15.77 -10.71 6.79
C LEU A 240 17.24 -10.47 6.48
N THR A 241 17.82 -11.23 5.55
CA THR A 241 19.26 -11.21 5.30
C THR A 241 19.55 -10.95 3.84
N ILE A 242 20.47 -10.00 3.61
CA ILE A 242 21.07 -9.74 2.29
C ILE A 242 21.72 -10.99 1.68
N LEU A 243 22.10 -11.98 2.51
CA LEU A 243 22.62 -13.28 2.07
C LEU A 243 21.58 -14.11 1.30
N SER A 244 20.29 -13.80 1.47
CA SER A 244 19.20 -14.38 0.68
C SER A 244 19.14 -13.81 -0.75
N GLY A 245 20.05 -12.90 -1.10
CA GLY A 245 20.25 -12.36 -2.43
C GLY A 245 18.97 -11.75 -3.00
N SER A 246 18.64 -12.09 -4.24
CA SER A 246 17.47 -11.51 -4.92
C SER A 246 16.13 -11.82 -4.23
N GLY A 247 16.06 -12.84 -3.37
CA GLY A 247 14.83 -13.18 -2.64
C GLY A 247 14.48 -12.18 -1.55
N TYR A 248 15.48 -11.53 -0.94
CA TYR A 248 15.29 -10.44 0.04
C TYR A 248 14.76 -9.20 -0.68
N PHE A 249 15.61 -8.58 -1.51
CA PHE A 249 15.32 -7.32 -2.18
C PHE A 249 14.05 -7.35 -3.06
N LYS A 250 13.80 -8.46 -3.79
CA LYS A 250 12.58 -8.54 -4.62
C LYS A 250 11.32 -8.66 -3.77
N CYS A 251 11.39 -9.26 -2.58
CA CYS A 251 10.21 -9.44 -1.74
C CYS A 251 9.74 -8.11 -1.16
N ASP A 252 10.67 -7.34 -0.58
CA ASP A 252 10.38 -6.02 -0.02
C ASP A 252 9.87 -5.07 -1.11
N HIS A 253 10.57 -5.02 -2.26
CA HIS A 253 10.14 -4.19 -3.39
C HIS A 253 8.75 -4.58 -3.93
N GLN A 254 8.43 -5.88 -3.98
CA GLN A 254 7.11 -6.35 -4.43
C GLN A 254 6.00 -6.16 -3.39
N ARG A 255 6.32 -5.95 -2.11
CA ARG A 255 5.31 -5.74 -1.06
C ARG A 255 4.45 -4.52 -1.38
N SER A 256 5.02 -3.44 -1.89
CA SER A 256 4.28 -2.23 -2.29
C SER A 256 3.13 -2.53 -3.25
N VAL A 257 3.36 -3.39 -4.25
CA VAL A 257 2.36 -3.80 -5.24
C VAL A 257 1.23 -4.59 -4.57
N LEU A 258 1.59 -5.54 -3.70
CA LEU A 258 0.62 -6.36 -2.98
C LEU A 258 -0.23 -5.53 -2.02
N LEU A 259 0.37 -4.55 -1.34
CA LEU A 259 -0.34 -3.60 -0.49
C LEU A 259 -1.29 -2.74 -1.33
N TYR A 260 -0.82 -2.19 -2.45
CA TYR A 260 -1.66 -1.36 -3.32
C TYR A 260 -2.85 -2.15 -3.90
N LEU A 261 -2.63 -3.39 -4.35
CA LEU A 261 -3.71 -4.31 -4.74
C LEU A 261 -4.69 -4.56 -3.58
N GLY A 262 -4.20 -4.79 -2.36
CA GLY A 262 -5.07 -4.94 -1.17
C GLY A 262 -5.93 -3.70 -0.86
N SER A 263 -5.49 -2.52 -1.29
CA SER A 263 -6.26 -1.27 -1.14
C SER A 263 -7.36 -1.12 -2.21
N LEU A 264 -7.12 -1.59 -3.43
CA LEU A 264 -8.07 -1.50 -4.53
C LEU A 264 -9.33 -2.33 -4.24
N ASN A 265 -9.16 -3.58 -3.80
CA ASN A 265 -10.25 -4.46 -3.43
C ASN A 265 -10.85 -4.21 -2.04
N ARG A 266 -10.31 -3.25 -1.27
CA ARG A 266 -10.73 -2.93 0.11
C ARG A 266 -10.77 -4.14 1.05
N THR A 267 -9.93 -5.15 0.81
CA THR A 267 -9.80 -6.28 1.75
C THR A 267 -9.19 -5.79 3.07
N CYS A 268 -8.37 -4.74 3.00
CA CYS A 268 -7.76 -4.12 4.15
C CYS A 268 -7.77 -2.59 4.06
N ASN A 269 -8.55 -1.93 4.92
CA ASN A 269 -8.51 -0.48 5.06
C ASN A 269 -7.39 -0.09 6.03
N ILE A 270 -6.17 0.00 5.50
CA ILE A 270 -4.98 0.31 6.30
C ILE A 270 -4.98 1.80 6.61
N ARG A 271 -5.26 2.12 7.88
CA ARG A 271 -5.09 3.48 8.39
C ARG A 271 -3.60 3.78 8.57
N ALA A 272 -3.16 4.91 8.03
CA ALA A 272 -1.82 5.42 8.20
C ALA A 272 -1.81 6.66 9.09
N PHE A 273 -0.72 6.86 9.82
CA PHE A 273 -0.59 7.92 10.82
C PHE A 273 0.52 8.89 10.41
N PRO A 274 0.16 10.14 10.06
CA PRO A 274 1.12 11.19 9.75
C PRO A 274 2.03 11.47 10.94
N CYS A 275 3.34 11.34 10.74
CA CYS A 275 4.31 11.40 11.82
C CYS A 275 5.68 11.90 11.34
N THR A 276 6.50 12.39 12.27
CA THR A 276 7.85 12.89 12.00
C THR A 276 8.84 11.76 11.70
N SER A 277 8.70 10.61 12.36
CA SER A 277 9.56 9.43 12.18
C SER A 277 8.81 8.13 12.49
N TYR A 278 9.35 7.01 12.00
CA TYR A 278 8.80 5.69 12.33
C TYR A 278 8.92 5.38 13.83
N THR A 279 9.99 5.84 14.48
CA THR A 279 10.17 5.68 15.94
C THR A 279 9.09 6.42 16.72
N ASP A 280 8.76 7.66 16.34
CA ASP A 280 7.69 8.44 16.99
C ASP A 280 6.32 7.77 16.79
N PHE A 281 6.11 7.17 15.63
CA PHE A 281 4.93 6.36 15.34
C PHE A 281 4.85 5.13 16.26
N LEU A 282 5.93 4.35 16.40
CA LEU A 282 5.98 3.20 17.32
C LEU A 282 5.87 3.60 18.80
N ASP A 283 6.41 4.78 19.17
CA ASP A 283 6.25 5.40 20.49
C ASP A 283 4.81 5.91 20.73
N GLY A 284 3.93 5.86 19.73
CA GLY A 284 2.51 6.22 19.86
C GLY A 284 2.23 7.73 19.86
N LEU A 285 3.18 8.55 19.40
CA LEU A 285 3.14 10.02 19.52
C LEU A 285 2.27 10.71 18.46
N CYS A 286 1.89 10.00 17.40
CA CYS A 286 1.29 10.58 16.18
C CYS A 286 -0.08 9.98 15.82
N MET A 287 -0.81 9.51 16.81
CA MET A 287 -2.02 8.71 16.60
C MET A 287 -3.31 9.55 16.50
N ASP A 288 -3.17 10.87 16.61
CA ASP A 288 -4.22 11.86 16.41
C ASP A 288 -4.10 12.46 15.01
N CYS A 289 -5.21 12.52 14.29
CA CYS A 289 -5.31 13.04 12.93
C CYS A 289 -6.37 14.15 12.83
N ASP A 290 -6.53 14.91 13.90
CA ASP A 290 -7.49 16.02 14.00
C ASP A 290 -7.33 17.06 12.90
N GLN A 291 -6.10 17.26 12.40
CA GLN A 291 -5.83 18.14 11.25
C GLN A 291 -6.55 17.73 9.95
N PHE A 292 -7.03 16.47 9.86
CA PHE A 292 -7.75 15.93 8.71
C PHE A 292 -9.25 15.72 8.99
N LYS A 293 -9.79 16.27 10.08
CA LYS A 293 -11.24 16.21 10.35
C LYS A 293 -12.03 16.89 9.21
N PRO A 294 -13.20 16.35 8.82
CA PRO A 294 -13.90 15.23 9.45
C PRO A 294 -13.42 13.83 9.00
N ALA A 295 -12.61 13.72 7.95
CA ALA A 295 -12.16 12.43 7.38
C ALA A 295 -11.27 11.63 8.36
N GLY A 296 -10.52 12.32 9.22
CA GLY A 296 -9.60 11.70 10.17
C GLY A 296 -8.34 11.17 9.47
N CYS A 297 -7.69 10.17 10.06
CA CYS A 297 -6.40 9.69 9.53
C CYS A 297 -6.48 9.19 8.08
N PRO A 298 -5.49 9.51 7.24
CA PRO A 298 -5.37 8.99 5.89
C PRO A 298 -5.47 7.46 5.83
N VAL A 299 -6.18 6.97 4.81
CA VAL A 299 -6.20 5.54 4.46
C VAL A 299 -5.22 5.31 3.32
N PHE A 300 -4.32 4.34 3.48
CA PHE A 300 -3.33 3.99 2.48
C PHE A 300 -4.00 3.41 1.21
N GLY A 301 -3.48 3.81 0.04
CA GLY A 301 -3.75 3.16 -1.24
C GLY A 301 -4.71 3.92 -2.15
N TYR A 302 -5.56 3.22 -2.89
CA TYR A 302 -6.37 3.84 -3.97
C TYR A 302 -7.30 4.96 -3.47
N ASP A 303 -7.87 4.83 -2.28
CA ASP A 303 -8.86 5.78 -1.71
C ASP A 303 -8.23 7.05 -1.10
N ILE A 304 -6.89 7.19 -1.08
CA ILE A 304 -6.21 8.36 -0.50
C ILE A 304 -6.56 9.69 -1.19
N ILE A 305 -7.13 9.65 -2.39
CA ILE A 305 -7.59 10.85 -3.11
C ILE A 305 -8.63 11.65 -2.31
N GLU A 306 -9.36 11.01 -1.38
CA GLU A 306 -10.32 11.68 -0.49
C GLU A 306 -9.64 12.71 0.45
N TRP A 307 -8.32 12.61 0.66
CA TRP A 307 -7.54 13.54 1.49
C TRP A 307 -6.78 14.61 0.67
N LYS A 308 -6.95 14.66 -0.66
CA LYS A 308 -6.19 15.57 -1.54
C LYS A 308 -6.21 17.02 -1.05
N GLU A 309 -7.40 17.56 -0.79
CA GLU A 309 -7.58 18.97 -0.41
C GLU A 309 -6.87 19.33 0.90
N SER A 310 -6.74 18.36 1.81
CA SER A 310 -6.03 18.56 3.09
C SER A 310 -4.53 18.30 2.99
N LEU A 311 -4.08 17.47 2.05
CA LEU A 311 -2.67 17.07 1.91
C LEU A 311 -1.87 18.00 1.01
N VAL A 312 -2.47 18.50 -0.08
CA VAL A 312 -1.77 19.38 -1.04
C VAL A 312 -1.23 20.65 -0.36
N PRO A 313 -1.97 21.37 0.51
CA PRO A 313 -1.45 22.56 1.20
C PRO A 313 -0.27 22.27 2.14
N LEU A 314 -0.15 21.04 2.65
CA LEU A 314 0.96 20.62 3.52
C LEU A 314 2.25 20.37 2.75
N GLN A 315 2.20 20.39 1.42
CA GLN A 315 3.29 20.12 0.46
C GLN A 315 3.81 18.67 0.52
N GLN A 316 4.22 18.18 1.68
CA GLN A 316 4.69 16.81 1.88
C GLN A 316 4.31 16.27 3.27
N THR A 317 3.73 15.08 3.32
CA THR A 317 3.32 14.40 4.55
C THR A 317 3.88 13.00 4.61
N LYS A 318 4.62 12.66 5.68
CA LYS A 318 5.06 11.27 5.92
C LYS A 318 4.03 10.57 6.79
N ALA A 319 3.56 9.41 6.37
CA ALA A 319 2.61 8.59 7.12
C ALA A 319 3.12 7.16 7.30
N PHE A 320 2.86 6.58 8.46
CA PHE A 320 3.37 5.25 8.83
C PHE A 320 2.22 4.32 9.18
N PHE A 321 2.42 3.04 8.87
CA PHE A 321 1.58 1.95 9.33
C PHE A 321 2.42 0.68 9.39
N THR A 322 1.89 -0.37 10.02
CA THR A 322 2.52 -1.70 9.98
C THR A 322 1.55 -2.72 9.44
N THR A 323 2.10 -3.80 8.89
CA THR A 323 1.33 -4.86 8.25
C THR A 323 1.65 -6.21 8.87
N ASN A 324 0.80 -7.18 8.54
CA ASN A 324 1.12 -8.58 8.75
C ASN A 324 2.13 -9.10 7.70
N LYS A 325 2.61 -10.32 7.96
CA LYS A 325 3.48 -11.13 7.11
C LYS A 325 2.78 -11.76 5.89
N GLN A 326 1.47 -11.98 5.97
CA GLN A 326 0.67 -12.63 4.94
C GLN A 326 -0.55 -11.79 4.55
N THR A 327 -1.05 -12.01 3.33
CA THR A 327 -2.29 -11.40 2.83
C THR A 327 -3.46 -11.70 3.80
N PRO A 328 -4.36 -10.74 4.09
CA PRO A 328 -4.53 -9.42 3.47
C PRO A 328 -3.66 -8.30 4.08
N TYR A 329 -2.59 -8.64 4.80
CA TYR A 329 -1.64 -7.69 5.39
C TYR A 329 -2.22 -6.76 6.48
N CYS A 330 -3.47 -6.99 6.88
CA CYS A 330 -4.12 -6.23 7.94
C CYS A 330 -3.49 -6.40 9.30
N LYS A 331 -3.45 -5.32 10.06
CA LYS A 331 -3.06 -5.33 11.46
C LYS A 331 -4.02 -4.45 12.25
N THR A 332 -4.31 -4.83 13.49
CA THR A 332 -5.24 -4.09 14.34
C THR A 332 -4.48 -3.37 15.42
N SER A 333 -4.73 -2.06 15.57
CA SER A 333 -3.98 -1.24 16.52
C SER A 333 -4.85 -0.76 17.67
N TYR A 334 -4.27 -0.76 18.88
CA TYR A 334 -4.88 -0.23 20.08
C TYR A 334 -3.95 0.81 20.72
N TRP A 335 -4.53 1.90 21.18
CA TRP A 335 -3.91 2.72 22.22
C TRP A 335 -3.99 2.02 23.55
N VAL A 336 -2.88 1.99 24.27
CA VAL A 336 -2.79 1.43 25.61
C VAL A 336 -2.29 2.52 26.56
N ASP A 337 -3.19 3.08 27.36
CA ASP A 337 -2.84 4.05 28.39
C ASP A 337 -2.66 3.32 29.72
N ILE A 338 -1.46 3.41 30.30
CA ILE A 338 -1.10 2.76 31.56
C ILE A 338 -0.77 3.82 32.61
N VAL A 339 -1.56 3.90 33.68
CA VAL A 339 -1.28 4.74 34.85
C VAL A 339 -0.66 3.87 35.93
N THR A 340 0.51 4.25 36.44
CA THR A 340 1.25 3.42 37.41
C THR A 340 1.51 4.11 38.74
N TRP A 341 1.67 3.32 39.79
CA TRP A 341 2.04 3.79 41.13
C TRP A 341 3.25 3.02 41.65
N ASN A 342 4.44 3.47 41.27
CA ASN A 342 5.69 2.85 41.70
C ASN A 342 6.55 3.89 42.40
N ARG A 343 7.18 3.53 43.52
CA ARG A 343 8.09 4.42 44.26
C ARG A 343 9.25 4.88 43.37
N ASP A 344 9.85 3.93 42.66
CA ASP A 344 10.95 4.18 41.72
C ASP A 344 10.46 3.95 40.29
N THR A 345 11.08 4.64 39.33
CA THR A 345 10.83 4.42 37.90
C THR A 345 11.12 2.97 37.52
N ARG A 346 10.13 2.32 36.92
CA ARG A 346 10.27 0.95 36.39
C ARG A 346 10.48 1.03 34.88
N TRP A 347 11.38 0.19 34.37
CA TRP A 347 11.68 0.11 32.94
C TRP A 347 11.42 -1.29 32.43
N GLY A 348 10.69 -1.42 31.34
CA GLY A 348 10.43 -2.72 30.74
C GLY A 348 9.51 -2.66 29.54
N TYR A 349 9.06 -3.85 29.16
CA TYR A 349 8.25 -4.12 28.00
C TYR A 349 6.89 -4.66 28.44
N ILE A 350 5.87 -4.40 27.63
CA ILE A 350 4.52 -4.88 27.87
C ILE A 350 4.13 -5.82 26.74
N THR A 351 3.68 -7.02 27.09
CA THR A 351 3.00 -7.94 26.19
C THR A 351 1.54 -8.01 26.58
N ILE A 352 0.65 -7.93 25.60
CA ILE A 352 -0.80 -8.01 25.77
C ILE A 352 -1.33 -9.15 24.91
N LYS A 353 -2.19 -9.99 25.46
CA LYS A 353 -3.00 -10.95 24.70
C LYS A 353 -4.47 -10.62 24.81
N LEU A 354 -5.17 -10.64 23.69
CA LEU A 354 -6.61 -10.53 23.61
C LEU A 354 -7.21 -11.91 23.32
N HIS A 355 -8.31 -12.24 23.99
CA HIS A 355 -8.97 -13.55 23.86
C HIS A 355 -10.46 -13.35 23.56
N ASN A 356 -10.99 -14.03 22.55
CA ASN A 356 -12.43 -14.07 22.24
C ASN A 356 -13.09 -15.42 22.60
N GLY A 357 -12.38 -16.29 23.35
CA GLY A 357 -12.85 -17.61 23.77
C GLY A 357 -12.36 -18.74 22.87
N SER A 358 -12.32 -18.56 21.55
CA SER A 358 -11.81 -19.54 20.58
C SER A 358 -10.41 -19.21 20.06
N GLU A 359 -10.09 -17.91 19.98
CA GLU A 359 -8.86 -17.39 19.43
C GLU A 359 -8.14 -16.48 20.42
N VAL A 360 -6.83 -16.41 20.24
CA VAL A 360 -5.92 -15.54 20.98
C VAL A 360 -5.06 -14.78 19.98
N THR A 361 -4.85 -13.50 20.22
CA THR A 361 -3.87 -12.68 19.49
C THR A 361 -2.99 -11.93 20.48
N GLU A 362 -1.72 -11.73 20.14
CA GLU A 362 -0.71 -11.15 21.02
C GLU A 362 -0.06 -9.93 20.36
N ALA A 363 0.20 -8.90 21.16
CA ALA A 363 1.05 -7.77 20.80
C ALA A 363 2.14 -7.63 21.87
N THR A 364 3.40 -7.62 21.43
CA THR A 364 4.55 -7.32 22.30
C THR A 364 5.13 -5.97 21.91
N ILE A 365 5.14 -5.03 22.86
CA ILE A 365 5.62 -3.65 22.69
C ILE A 365 7.06 -3.60 23.19
N ASN A 366 8.01 -3.86 22.29
CA ASN A 366 9.41 -4.08 22.64
C ASN A 366 10.43 -3.40 21.71
N HIS A 367 10.01 -2.49 20.83
CA HIS A 367 10.96 -1.71 20.02
C HIS A 367 11.84 -0.79 20.89
N LYS A 368 11.32 -0.36 22.04
CA LYS A 368 12.01 0.45 23.04
C LYS A 368 11.48 0.16 24.44
N ALA A 369 12.37 0.19 25.43
CA ALA A 369 11.97 0.02 26.82
C ALA A 369 11.11 1.21 27.28
N SER A 370 9.93 0.90 27.80
CA SER A 370 9.00 1.90 28.34
C SER A 370 9.36 2.28 29.77
N SER A 371 9.24 3.56 30.11
CA SER A 371 9.41 4.06 31.48
C SER A 371 8.05 4.23 32.16
N PHE A 372 7.92 3.69 33.37
CA PHE A 372 6.72 3.79 34.20
C PHE A 372 7.06 4.52 35.50
N LYS A 373 6.64 5.79 35.58
CA LYS A 373 6.91 6.68 36.73
C LYS A 373 5.70 6.74 37.66
N LYS A 374 5.92 7.21 38.88
CA LYS A 374 4.86 7.39 39.89
C LYS A 374 3.81 8.38 39.37
N TYR A 375 2.54 7.95 39.34
CA TYR A 375 1.39 8.76 38.90
C TYR A 375 1.50 9.31 37.48
N SER A 376 2.31 8.69 36.62
CA SER A 376 2.37 9.06 35.21
C SER A 376 1.49 8.16 34.37
N GLU A 377 0.82 8.74 33.37
CA GLU A 377 0.26 8.01 32.25
C GLU A 377 1.36 7.73 31.22
N THR A 378 1.52 6.46 30.85
CA THR A 378 2.37 6.03 29.75
C THR A 378 1.45 5.51 28.65
N ARG A 379 1.49 6.15 27.47
CA ARG A 379 0.75 5.72 26.29
C ARG A 379 1.64 4.83 25.42
N LEU A 380 1.08 3.72 24.94
CA LEU A 380 1.76 2.76 24.08
C LEU A 380 0.88 2.40 22.88
N LEU A 381 1.52 2.02 21.77
CA LEU A 381 0.86 1.46 20.60
C LEU A 381 0.96 -0.08 20.64
N ALA A 382 -0.15 -0.77 20.85
CA ALA A 382 -0.23 -2.22 20.71
C ALA A 382 -0.75 -2.59 19.33
N GLN A 383 -0.05 -3.47 18.61
CA GLN A 383 -0.45 -3.88 17.27
C GLN A 383 -0.56 -5.41 17.18
N PHE A 384 -1.76 -5.89 16.86
CA PHE A 384 -2.12 -7.30 16.86
C PHE A 384 -2.23 -7.85 15.44
N GLU A 385 -1.77 -9.09 15.22
CA GLU A 385 -1.86 -9.75 13.91
C GLU A 385 -3.31 -10.10 13.49
N LYS A 386 -4.27 -10.07 14.42
CA LYS A 386 -5.67 -10.41 14.16
C LYS A 386 -6.60 -9.42 14.83
N ASP A 387 -7.67 -9.03 14.15
CA ASP A 387 -8.78 -8.30 14.77
C ASP A 387 -9.72 -9.28 15.47
N LEU A 388 -9.89 -9.12 16.78
CA LEU A 388 -10.89 -9.87 17.53
C LEU A 388 -12.13 -8.99 17.70
N GLN A 389 -13.23 -9.36 17.04
CA GLN A 389 -14.48 -8.59 17.10
C GLN A 389 -14.98 -8.38 18.52
N LYS A 390 -14.90 -9.40 19.37
CA LYS A 390 -15.30 -9.35 20.79
C LYS A 390 -14.20 -9.89 21.70
N VAL A 391 -13.57 -9.01 22.45
CA VAL A 391 -12.57 -9.39 23.46
C VAL A 391 -13.30 -9.74 24.76
N HIS A 392 -13.13 -10.96 25.27
CA HIS A 392 -13.69 -11.46 26.54
C HIS A 392 -12.69 -11.46 27.69
N LYS A 393 -11.42 -11.72 27.40
CA LYS A 393 -10.34 -11.68 28.39
C LYS A 393 -9.13 -10.97 27.81
N ILE A 394 -8.38 -10.33 28.69
CA ILE A 394 -7.11 -9.68 28.38
C ILE A 394 -6.07 -10.27 29.32
N SER A 395 -4.92 -10.65 28.76
CA SER A 395 -3.74 -11.04 29.53
C SER A 395 -2.65 -10.01 29.35
N ILE A 396 -1.98 -9.62 30.42
CA ILE A 396 -0.88 -8.64 30.40
C ILE A 396 0.33 -9.25 31.08
N LYS A 397 1.49 -9.07 30.47
CA LYS A 397 2.79 -9.46 31.01
C LYS A 397 3.73 -8.26 30.96
N PHE A 398 4.39 -7.98 32.08
CA PHE A 398 5.47 -7.01 32.19
C PHE A 398 6.82 -7.75 32.20
N SER A 399 7.75 -7.31 31.37
CA SER A 399 9.09 -7.91 31.25
C SER A 399 10.16 -6.83 31.46
N ARG A 400 11.04 -7.01 32.45
CA ARG A 400 12.10 -6.03 32.74
C ARG A 400 13.18 -6.00 31.66
N VAL A 401 13.85 -4.85 31.52
CA VAL A 401 14.99 -4.68 30.59
C VAL A 401 16.20 -5.53 30.99
N ASN A 402 16.47 -5.68 32.29
CA ASN A 402 17.64 -6.39 32.79
C ASN A 402 17.22 -7.48 33.79
N ALA A 403 17.43 -8.74 33.39
CA ALA A 403 17.09 -9.91 34.19
C ALA A 403 17.93 -10.04 35.49
N PHE A 404 19.14 -9.45 35.51
CA PHE A 404 20.11 -9.54 36.60
C PHE A 404 19.90 -8.53 37.74
N LYS A 405 19.02 -7.54 37.58
CA LYS A 405 18.63 -6.63 38.67
C LYS A 405 17.64 -7.31 39.63
N PRO A 406 17.47 -6.81 40.87
CA PRO A 406 16.44 -7.31 41.78
C PRO A 406 15.05 -7.29 41.12
N LYS A 407 14.27 -8.36 41.33
CA LYS A 407 12.90 -8.43 40.82
C LYS A 407 12.08 -7.33 41.47
N TYR A 408 11.47 -6.49 40.65
CA TYR A 408 10.49 -5.50 41.09
C TYR A 408 9.16 -5.76 40.39
N LYS A 409 8.09 -5.46 41.12
CA LYS A 409 6.72 -5.51 40.60
C LYS A 409 6.37 -4.15 39.99
N LEU A 410 5.49 -4.15 38.99
CA LEU A 410 4.89 -2.97 38.43
C LEU A 410 3.45 -2.87 38.92
N ARG A 411 3.16 -1.88 39.78
CA ARG A 411 1.77 -1.60 40.17
C ARG A 411 1.13 -0.66 39.15
N VAL A 412 0.08 -1.14 38.50
CA VAL A 412 -0.72 -0.45 37.51
C VAL A 412 -2.05 -0.05 38.15
N LEU A 413 -2.31 1.24 38.28
CA LEU A 413 -3.57 1.76 38.82
C LEU A 413 -4.71 1.61 37.81
N ARG A 414 -4.42 1.89 36.53
CA ARG A 414 -5.36 1.79 35.43
C ARG A 414 -4.63 1.38 34.17
N ILE A 415 -5.23 0.46 33.43
CA ILE A 415 -4.94 0.27 32.02
C ILE A 415 -6.21 0.50 31.20
N ARG A 416 -6.08 1.21 30.07
CA ARG A 416 -7.15 1.46 29.11
C ARG A 416 -6.68 1.06 27.72
N LEU A 417 -7.44 0.21 27.04
CA LEU A 417 -7.22 -0.21 25.65
C LEU A 417 -8.29 0.44 24.77
N THR A 418 -7.89 1.33 23.88
CA THR A 418 -8.79 2.00 22.92
C THR A 418 -8.49 1.48 21.52
N HIS A 419 -9.47 0.87 20.85
CA HIS A 419 -9.33 0.42 19.47
C HIS A 419 -9.15 1.63 18.56
N LEU A 420 -8.15 1.62 17.67
CA LEU A 420 -7.90 2.79 16.82
C LEU A 420 -8.83 2.83 15.61
N GLU A 421 -9.12 1.68 15.00
CA GLU A 421 -9.92 1.59 13.77
C GLU A 421 -11.44 1.63 14.03
N ARG A 422 -11.92 1.07 15.15
CA ARG A 422 -13.35 1.04 15.55
C ARG A 422 -13.68 2.07 16.63
N LYS A 423 -14.88 2.66 16.59
CA LYS A 423 -15.41 3.56 17.62
C LYS A 423 -16.01 2.80 18.81
N ASP A 424 -15.37 1.72 19.22
CA ASP A 424 -15.84 0.89 20.33
C ASP A 424 -15.52 1.56 21.67
N ARG A 425 -16.31 1.23 22.71
CA ARG A 425 -15.99 1.68 24.07
C ARG A 425 -14.65 1.09 24.50
N PRO A 426 -13.70 1.90 25.02
CA PRO A 426 -12.42 1.41 25.49
C PRO A 426 -12.58 0.35 26.58
N LEU A 427 -11.63 -0.58 26.66
CA LEU A 427 -11.59 -1.64 27.67
C LEU A 427 -10.66 -1.25 28.81
N CYS A 428 -11.12 -1.34 30.06
CA CYS A 428 -10.33 -0.94 31.22
C CYS A 428 -10.08 -2.09 32.19
N ARG A 429 -9.03 -1.93 32.99
CA ARG A 429 -8.83 -2.66 34.23
C ARG A 429 -8.09 -1.79 35.24
N TYR A 430 -8.42 -1.98 36.51
CA TYR A 430 -7.91 -1.18 37.62
C TYR A 430 -7.15 -2.05 38.63
N ASP A 431 -6.21 -1.43 39.33
CA ASP A 431 -5.33 -1.98 40.37
C ASP A 431 -4.82 -3.40 40.08
N ILE A 432 -3.84 -3.47 39.19
CA ILE A 432 -3.14 -4.71 38.81
C ILE A 432 -1.71 -4.65 39.33
N LEU A 433 -1.25 -5.76 39.91
CA LEU A 433 0.15 -5.95 40.26
C LEU A 433 0.79 -6.92 39.26
N LEU A 434 1.67 -6.40 38.41
CA LEU A 434 2.39 -7.22 37.43
C LEU A 434 3.75 -7.62 38.01
N GLU A 435 3.95 -8.93 38.15
CA GLU A 435 5.25 -9.50 38.50
C GLU A 435 6.07 -9.75 37.22
N ASP A 436 7.40 -9.64 37.33
CA ASP A 436 8.29 -9.80 36.19
C ASP A 436 8.09 -11.15 35.49
N ASN A 437 7.87 -11.09 34.18
CA ASN A 437 7.62 -12.24 33.30
C ASN A 437 6.46 -13.15 33.72
N ARG A 438 5.52 -12.64 34.53
CA ARG A 438 4.28 -13.34 34.86
C ARG A 438 3.08 -12.67 34.20
N GLU A 439 2.24 -13.50 33.62
CA GLU A 439 1.03 -13.08 32.93
C GLU A 439 -0.14 -12.97 33.91
N VAL A 440 -0.84 -11.83 33.88
CA VAL A 440 -2.07 -11.60 34.64
C VAL A 440 -3.24 -11.52 33.68
N THR A 441 -4.24 -12.38 33.87
CA THR A 441 -5.42 -12.45 33.01
C THR A 441 -6.67 -11.98 33.75
N PHE A 442 -7.48 -11.16 33.09
CA PHE A 442 -8.74 -10.65 33.64
C PHE A 442 -9.81 -10.59 32.55
N ARG A 443 -11.08 -10.52 32.97
CA ARG A 443 -12.20 -10.27 32.05
C ARG A 443 -12.12 -8.83 31.56
N SER A 444 -12.31 -8.64 30.26
CA SER A 444 -12.47 -7.30 29.68
C SER A 444 -13.76 -6.67 30.21
N ILE A 445 -13.65 -5.44 30.70
CA ILE A 445 -14.80 -4.61 31.07
C ILE A 445 -14.70 -3.29 30.31
N PRO A 446 -15.80 -2.71 29.84
CA PRO A 446 -15.80 -1.35 29.33
C PRO A 446 -15.29 -0.38 30.40
N CYS A 447 -14.56 0.65 29.99
CA CYS A 447 -14.21 1.75 30.89
C CYS A 447 -15.49 2.44 31.38
N GLU A 448 -15.55 2.75 32.67
CA GLU A 448 -16.59 3.63 33.21
C GLU A 448 -16.39 5.04 32.63
N GLU A 449 -17.47 5.65 32.13
CA GLU A 449 -17.46 7.07 31.78
C GLU A 449 -17.29 7.85 33.09
N SER A 450 -16.09 8.35 33.35
CA SER A 450 -15.84 9.17 34.53
C SER A 450 -16.55 10.51 34.35
N ASN A 451 -17.75 10.63 34.90
CA ASN A 451 -18.40 11.92 35.20
C ASN A 451 -17.81 12.49 36.51
N PHE A 452 -16.49 12.62 36.59
CA PHE A 452 -15.80 13.22 37.73
C PHE A 452 -14.99 14.43 37.30
#